data_AF-A0A1R1XFG2-F1
#
_entry.id   AF-A0A1R1XFG2-F1
#
_cell.length_a   1.000
_cell.length_b   1.000
_cell.length_c   1.000
_cell.angle_alpha   90.00
_cell.angle_beta   90.00
_cell.angle_gamma   90.00
#
_symmetry.space_group_name_H-M   'P 1'
#
loop_
_entity.id
_entity.type
_entity.pdbx_description
1 polymer ?
#
loop_
_entity_poly.entity_id
_entity_poly.type
_entity_poly.pdbx_seq_one_letter_code
_entity_poly.pdbx_strand_id
1 'polypeptide(L)'
;MNTSSPLKIGLTGEDSTIHTRPLIYIGRNKEKCLNIALMTSNVYLIKLLLSSYKISPNISNDNSTKIKLNLHKKFQFNGIGHQQLWHLVYHKQFDILDLLIESGLDVSKFEKIFFPAIQNSSIKMLIYLEKMGANFTRIDHEAFLLVCKSRDDDTIDFILPKFSEEDLSIPWYFKIACGYGNVKVVKYLVNYLPNSDFIYTDLFYKACKYDRADVYSIIYDTFTNKDEIKNFSIFVSSKYNSSNVINRILLG
;
A
#
# COMPACT_ATOMS: atom_id res chain seq x y z
N MET A 1 4.31 -36.61 -34.08
CA MET A 1 3.92 -36.04 -35.39
C MET A 1 2.96 -34.88 -35.17
N ASN A 2 3.46 -33.65 -35.35
CA ASN A 2 2.76 -32.49 -35.88
C ASN A 2 3.76 -31.32 -35.87
N THR A 3 4.57 -31.27 -36.92
CA THR A 3 5.48 -30.16 -37.22
C THR A 3 4.68 -29.10 -37.95
N SER A 4 4.04 -28.19 -37.21
CA SER A 4 3.36 -27.05 -37.82
C SER A 4 4.38 -25.99 -38.23
N SER A 5 4.49 -25.79 -39.54
CA SER A 5 5.40 -24.84 -40.17
C SER A 5 5.06 -23.39 -39.78
N PRO A 6 6.06 -22.48 -39.65
CA PRO A 6 5.78 -21.07 -39.44
C PRO A 6 4.98 -20.49 -40.63
N LEU A 7 3.94 -19.70 -40.31
CA LEU A 7 3.10 -18.99 -41.29
C LEU A 7 3.96 -18.02 -42.11
N LYS A 8 4.23 -18.36 -43.38
CA LYS A 8 4.85 -17.48 -44.39
C LYS A 8 3.76 -16.56 -44.95
N ILE A 9 3.85 -15.26 -44.66
CA ILE A 9 3.05 -14.25 -45.36
C ILE A 9 3.87 -13.82 -46.58
N GLY A 10 3.52 -14.33 -47.77
CA GLY A 10 4.18 -14.00 -49.02
C GLY A 10 3.72 -12.63 -49.53
N LEU A 11 4.66 -11.69 -49.68
CA LEU A 11 4.48 -10.48 -50.48
C LEU A 11 5.34 -10.63 -51.73
N THR A 12 4.70 -10.53 -52.89
CA THR A 12 5.31 -10.64 -54.22
C THR A 12 5.96 -9.33 -54.63
N GLY A 13 7.23 -9.39 -55.07
CA GLY A 13 7.95 -8.29 -55.74
C GLY A 13 9.18 -7.81 -54.96
N GLU A 14 10.35 -8.03 -55.56
CA GLU A 14 11.69 -7.45 -55.35
C GLU A 14 12.11 -7.09 -53.90
N ASP A 15 13.14 -7.79 -53.40
CA ASP A 15 13.63 -7.81 -52.01
C ASP A 15 12.67 -8.44 -50.97
N SER A 16 12.24 -9.67 -51.26
CA SER A 16 11.33 -10.46 -50.41
C SER A 16 11.95 -10.96 -49.10
N THR A 17 12.28 -10.04 -48.18
CA THR A 17 12.58 -10.41 -46.78
C THR A 17 11.36 -11.11 -46.16
N ILE A 18 11.50 -12.41 -45.87
CA ILE A 18 10.45 -13.17 -45.16
C ILE A 18 10.50 -12.76 -43.68
N HIS A 19 9.43 -12.12 -43.21
CA HIS A 19 9.25 -11.81 -41.80
C HIS A 19 8.53 -12.95 -41.10
N THR A 20 9.24 -13.66 -40.22
CA THR A 20 8.63 -14.68 -39.36
C THR A 20 8.38 -14.09 -37.97
N ARG A 21 7.24 -14.47 -37.36
CA ARG A 21 6.88 -14.14 -35.99
C ARG A 21 6.86 -15.41 -35.14
N PRO A 22 7.10 -15.32 -33.82
CA PRO A 22 6.96 -16.46 -32.92
C PRO A 22 5.55 -17.07 -33.01
N LEU A 23 5.46 -18.41 -32.92
CA LEU A 23 4.18 -19.15 -32.88
C LEU A 23 3.25 -18.65 -31.76
N ILE A 24 3.84 -18.24 -30.63
CA ILE A 24 3.12 -17.62 -29.52
C ILE A 24 3.46 -16.13 -29.53
N TYR A 25 2.60 -15.30 -30.12
CA TYR A 25 2.75 -13.85 -30.07
C TYR A 25 2.00 -13.25 -28.86
N ILE A 26 2.73 -12.99 -27.78
CA ILE A 26 2.18 -12.43 -26.52
C ILE A 26 1.68 -10.98 -26.70
N GLY A 27 2.07 -10.29 -27.77
CA GLY A 27 1.93 -8.84 -27.88
C GLY A 27 0.50 -8.27 -27.87
N ARG A 28 -0.54 -9.05 -28.23
CA ARG A 28 -1.92 -8.52 -28.31
C ARG A 28 -2.66 -8.48 -26.96
N ASN A 29 -2.24 -9.29 -25.98
CA ASN A 29 -2.88 -9.41 -24.67
C ASN A 29 -1.87 -9.46 -23.50
N LYS A 30 -0.61 -9.08 -23.74
CA LYS A 30 0.50 -9.21 -22.77
C LYS A 30 0.18 -8.65 -21.37
N GLU A 31 -0.49 -7.50 -21.32
CA GLU A 31 -0.84 -6.82 -20.06
C GLU A 31 -1.93 -7.58 -19.31
N LYS A 32 -2.98 -8.05 -20.00
CA LYS A 32 -4.04 -8.86 -19.39
C LYS A 32 -3.49 -10.18 -18.85
N CYS A 33 -2.63 -10.87 -19.61
CA CYS A 33 -1.99 -12.10 -19.17
C CYS A 33 -1.12 -11.86 -17.93
N LEU A 34 -0.31 -10.79 -17.91
CA LEU A 34 0.49 -10.46 -16.74
C LEU A 34 -0.40 -10.12 -15.53
N ASN A 35 -1.45 -9.31 -15.72
CA ASN A 35 -2.35 -8.93 -14.63
C ASN A 35 -3.02 -10.15 -14.01
N ILE A 36 -3.48 -11.13 -14.81
CA ILE A 36 -4.02 -12.40 -14.29
C ILE A 36 -2.93 -13.18 -13.54
N ALA A 37 -1.72 -13.26 -14.10
CA ALA A 37 -0.60 -13.95 -13.46
C ALA A 37 -0.23 -13.32 -12.10
N LEU A 38 -0.27 -11.98 -12.00
CA LEU A 38 -0.03 -11.23 -10.76
C LEU A 38 -1.11 -11.45 -9.71
N MET A 39 -2.39 -11.39 -10.13
CA MET A 39 -3.53 -11.62 -9.22
C MET A 39 -3.64 -13.06 -8.73
N THR A 40 -3.09 -14.02 -9.47
CA THR A 40 -2.99 -15.43 -9.07
C THR A 40 -1.64 -15.77 -8.46
N SER A 41 -0.73 -14.79 -8.38
CA SER A 41 0.63 -14.94 -7.86
C SER A 41 1.40 -16.10 -8.51
N ASN A 42 1.13 -16.36 -9.79
CA ASN A 42 1.75 -17.44 -10.54
C ASN A 42 3.17 -17.04 -10.99
N VAL A 43 4.15 -17.26 -10.11
CA VAL A 43 5.55 -16.89 -10.32
C VAL A 43 6.13 -17.44 -11.62
N TYR A 44 5.79 -18.68 -11.98
CA TYR A 44 6.25 -19.30 -13.23
C TYR A 44 5.77 -18.52 -14.45
N LEU A 45 4.46 -18.21 -14.50
CA LEU A 45 3.88 -17.47 -15.61
C LEU A 45 4.42 -16.04 -15.66
N ILE A 46 4.62 -15.38 -14.51
CA ILE A 46 5.23 -14.05 -14.42
C ILE A 46 6.63 -14.08 -15.00
N LYS A 47 7.50 -15.00 -14.56
CA LYS A 47 8.88 -15.15 -15.07
C LYS A 47 8.86 -15.37 -16.58
N LEU A 48 8.03 -16.28 -17.07
CA LEU A 48 7.91 -16.59 -18.50
C LEU A 48 7.50 -15.36 -19.32
N LEU A 49 6.51 -14.60 -18.84
CA LEU A 49 6.04 -13.38 -19.50
C LEU A 49 7.13 -12.31 -19.53
N LEU A 50 7.80 -12.07 -18.39
CA LEU A 50 8.86 -11.08 -18.28
C LEU A 50 10.11 -11.45 -19.11
N SER A 51 10.44 -12.74 -19.24
CA SER A 51 11.57 -13.22 -20.03
C SER A 51 11.26 -13.46 -21.51
N SER A 52 10.03 -13.24 -21.96
CA SER A 52 9.60 -13.58 -23.33
C SER A 52 10.41 -12.91 -24.43
N TYR A 53 10.98 -11.72 -24.17
CA TYR A 53 11.90 -11.02 -25.09
C TYR A 53 13.22 -11.75 -25.34
N LYS A 54 13.59 -12.71 -24.47
CA LYS A 54 14.78 -13.55 -24.62
C LYS A 54 14.50 -14.81 -25.46
N ILE A 55 13.25 -15.10 -25.79
CA ILE A 55 12.89 -16.30 -26.56
C ILE A 55 13.20 -16.04 -28.03
N SER A 56 14.24 -16.67 -28.55
CA SER A 56 14.57 -16.70 -29.98
C SER A 56 14.10 -18.01 -30.61
N PRO A 57 13.31 -17.98 -31.70
CA PRO A 57 12.94 -19.20 -32.40
C PRO A 57 14.18 -19.85 -33.04
N ASN A 58 14.31 -21.17 -32.87
CA ASN A 58 15.33 -21.96 -33.54
C ASN A 58 14.92 -22.16 -35.01
N ILE A 59 15.60 -21.51 -35.95
CA ILE A 59 15.36 -21.69 -37.38
C ILE A 59 16.28 -22.82 -37.86
N SER A 60 15.70 -23.98 -38.17
CA SER A 60 16.42 -25.04 -38.88
C SER A 60 16.80 -24.55 -40.28
N ASN A 61 18.09 -24.66 -40.62
CA ASN A 61 18.75 -24.28 -41.88
C ASN A 61 17.93 -24.53 -43.16
N ASP A 62 17.06 -23.59 -43.52
CA ASP A 62 16.56 -23.46 -44.89
C ASP A 62 17.39 -22.34 -45.52
N ASN A 63 18.08 -22.64 -46.63
CA ASN A 63 19.04 -21.78 -47.33
C ASN A 63 18.45 -20.49 -47.92
N SER A 64 17.29 -20.02 -47.44
CA SER A 64 16.70 -18.74 -47.84
C SER A 64 17.46 -17.59 -47.18
N THR A 65 18.40 -17.02 -47.91
CA THR A 65 19.04 -15.75 -47.59
C THR A 65 17.98 -14.66 -47.41
N LYS A 66 17.98 -14.00 -46.24
CA LYS A 66 17.14 -12.87 -45.80
C LYS A 66 15.85 -13.19 -45.00
N ILE A 67 15.93 -14.01 -43.94
CA ILE A 67 14.88 -14.04 -42.90
C ILE A 67 15.13 -12.91 -41.87
N LYS A 68 14.17 -12.00 -41.70
CA LYS A 68 14.19 -10.99 -40.61
C LYS A 68 13.28 -11.46 -39.47
N LEU A 69 13.90 -11.92 -38.38
CA LEU A 69 13.20 -12.33 -37.17
C LEU A 69 12.69 -11.13 -36.37
N ASN A 70 11.39 -11.12 -36.08
CA ASN A 70 10.82 -10.16 -35.14
C ASN A 70 10.76 -10.78 -33.74
N LEU A 71 11.73 -10.44 -32.89
CA LEU A 71 11.74 -10.84 -31.48
C LEU A 71 10.64 -10.12 -30.68
N HIS A 72 10.27 -10.69 -29.53
CA HIS A 72 9.38 -10.01 -28.60
C HIS A 72 10.07 -8.76 -28.05
N LYS A 73 9.34 -7.64 -28.05
CA LYS A 73 9.80 -6.43 -27.36
C LYS A 73 9.84 -6.68 -25.85
N LYS A 74 10.82 -6.10 -25.15
CA LYS A 74 10.87 -6.10 -23.68
C LYS A 74 9.52 -5.61 -23.14
N PHE A 75 9.05 -6.26 -22.07
CA PHE A 75 7.79 -5.88 -21.44
C PHE A 75 7.88 -4.44 -20.93
N GLN A 76 6.79 -3.68 -21.08
CA GLN A 76 6.66 -2.33 -20.56
C GLN A 76 5.58 -2.34 -19.50
N PHE A 77 5.82 -1.70 -18.36
CA PHE A 77 4.95 -1.78 -17.19
C PHE A 77 3.76 -0.82 -17.23
N ASN A 78 3.56 -0.10 -18.33
CA ASN A 78 2.53 0.93 -18.49
C ASN A 78 1.09 0.39 -18.29
N GLY A 79 0.88 -0.94 -18.39
CA GLY A 79 -0.42 -1.59 -18.18
C GLY A 79 -0.59 -2.32 -16.85
N ILE A 80 0.39 -2.26 -15.93
CA ILE A 80 0.20 -2.72 -14.55
C ILE A 80 -0.59 -1.64 -13.81
N GLY A 81 -1.80 -1.99 -13.37
CA GLY A 81 -2.63 -1.10 -12.58
C GLY A 81 -2.21 -1.08 -11.11
N HIS A 82 -2.60 -0.01 -10.41
CA HIS A 82 -2.41 0.13 -8.96
C HIS A 82 -2.98 -1.08 -8.20
N GLN A 83 -4.10 -1.64 -8.66
CA GLN A 83 -4.76 -2.77 -8.01
C GLN A 83 -3.87 -4.03 -7.95
N GLN A 84 -3.10 -4.32 -9.01
CA GLN A 84 -2.23 -5.49 -9.02
C GLN A 84 -1.11 -5.32 -7.99
N LEU A 85 -0.43 -4.17 -7.98
CA LEU A 85 0.61 -3.90 -7.00
C LEU A 85 0.05 -3.84 -5.57
N TRP A 86 -1.14 -3.27 -5.39
CA TRP A 86 -1.84 -3.27 -4.11
C TRP A 86 -2.02 -4.71 -3.61
N HIS A 87 -2.49 -5.62 -4.46
CA HIS A 87 -2.64 -7.04 -4.12
C HIS A 87 -1.31 -7.67 -3.68
N LEU A 88 -0.22 -7.44 -4.43
CA LEU A 88 1.11 -7.97 -4.08
C LEU A 88 1.58 -7.45 -2.71
N VAL A 89 1.45 -6.15 -2.46
CA VAL A 89 1.86 -5.51 -1.21
C VAL A 89 1.02 -6.00 -0.04
N TYR A 90 -0.30 -6.10 -0.24
CA TYR A 90 -1.23 -6.59 0.78
C TYR A 90 -0.88 -8.02 1.22
N HIS A 91 -0.58 -8.89 0.25
CA HIS A 91 -0.19 -10.28 0.50
C HIS A 91 1.30 -10.49 0.75
N LYS A 92 2.08 -9.41 0.92
CA LYS A 92 3.51 -9.45 1.28
C LYS A 92 4.36 -10.25 0.29
N GLN A 93 4.07 -10.13 -1.01
CA GLN A 93 4.71 -10.92 -2.08
C GLN A 93 6.03 -10.31 -2.56
N PHE A 94 7.02 -10.27 -1.66
CA PHE A 94 8.35 -9.71 -1.91
C PHE A 94 9.01 -10.30 -3.17
N ASP A 95 9.03 -11.63 -3.31
CA ASP A 95 9.67 -12.30 -4.44
C ASP A 95 9.12 -11.85 -5.81
N ILE A 96 7.81 -11.57 -5.88
CA ILE A 96 7.18 -11.11 -7.12
C ILE A 96 7.50 -9.63 -7.36
N LEU A 97 7.50 -8.81 -6.30
CA LEU A 97 7.89 -7.41 -6.40
C LEU A 97 9.35 -7.28 -6.86
N ASP A 98 10.27 -8.07 -6.29
CA ASP A 98 11.66 -8.11 -6.71
C ASP A 98 11.79 -8.45 -8.19
N LEU A 99 11.10 -9.49 -8.67
CA LEU A 99 11.09 -9.87 -10.09
C LEU A 99 10.60 -8.76 -11.01
N LEU A 100 9.57 -8.01 -10.60
CA LEU A 100 9.05 -6.89 -11.38
C LEU A 100 10.04 -5.73 -11.41
N ILE A 101 10.65 -5.40 -10.27
CA ILE A 101 11.63 -4.31 -10.12
C ILE A 101 12.90 -4.62 -10.92
N GLU A 102 13.45 -5.82 -10.79
CA GLU A 102 14.59 -6.31 -11.60
C GLU A 102 14.29 -6.27 -13.10
N SER A 103 13.02 -6.46 -13.47
CA SER A 103 12.57 -6.37 -14.86
C SER A 103 12.37 -4.93 -15.35
N GLY A 104 12.42 -3.95 -14.45
CA GLY A 104 12.36 -2.51 -14.73
C GLY A 104 11.10 -1.80 -14.25
N LEU A 105 10.33 -2.39 -13.31
CA LEU A 105 9.23 -1.70 -12.66
C LEU A 105 9.78 -0.57 -11.78
N ASP A 106 9.26 0.63 -12.00
CA ASP A 106 9.65 1.83 -11.27
C ASP A 106 8.62 2.12 -10.17
N VAL A 107 8.94 1.73 -8.93
CA VAL A 107 8.03 1.83 -7.77
C VAL A 107 7.67 3.27 -7.44
N SER A 108 8.55 4.24 -7.73
CA SER A 108 8.32 5.65 -7.39
C SER A 108 7.15 6.28 -8.16
N LYS A 109 6.70 5.64 -9.25
CA LYS A 109 5.55 6.08 -10.05
C LYS A 109 4.20 5.69 -9.46
N PHE A 110 4.19 4.82 -8.44
CA PHE A 110 2.95 4.32 -7.85
C PHE A 110 2.68 5.03 -6.53
N GLU A 111 1.92 6.12 -6.62
CA GLU A 111 1.40 6.81 -5.44
C GLU A 111 0.62 5.83 -4.55
N LYS A 112 0.76 5.99 -3.23
CA LYS A 112 0.00 5.25 -2.21
C LYS A 112 0.16 3.73 -2.24
N ILE A 113 1.16 3.20 -2.94
CA ILE A 113 1.47 1.75 -2.98
C ILE A 113 1.67 1.13 -1.58
N PHE A 114 2.03 1.95 -0.60
CA PHE A 114 2.27 1.56 0.80
C PHE A 114 1.00 1.40 1.65
N PHE A 115 -0.18 1.90 1.24
CA PHE A 115 -1.43 1.78 2.01
C PHE A 115 -1.77 0.37 2.47
N PRO A 116 -1.78 -0.66 1.60
CA PRO A 116 -1.98 -2.04 2.04
C PRO A 116 -1.01 -2.50 3.13
N ALA A 117 0.24 -2.01 3.11
CA ALA A 117 1.22 -2.35 4.13
C ALA A 117 0.90 -1.66 5.47
N ILE A 118 0.42 -0.40 5.45
CA ILE A 118 -0.07 0.27 6.67
C ILE A 118 -1.30 -0.45 7.22
N GLN A 119 -2.27 -0.77 6.37
CA GLN A 119 -3.51 -1.45 6.74
C GLN A 119 -3.24 -2.81 7.39
N ASN A 120 -2.25 -3.55 6.89
CA ASN A 120 -1.86 -4.85 7.44
C ASN A 120 -0.77 -4.77 8.52
N SER A 121 -0.42 -3.57 9.01
CA SER A 121 0.60 -3.37 10.05
C SER A 121 1.90 -4.10 9.70
N SER A 122 2.37 -3.89 8.47
CA SER A 122 3.47 -4.66 7.88
C SER A 122 4.72 -3.81 7.72
N ILE A 123 5.37 -3.48 8.85
CA ILE A 123 6.59 -2.66 8.87
C ILE A 123 7.67 -3.13 7.90
N LYS A 124 7.91 -4.45 7.80
CA LYS A 124 8.89 -5.02 6.85
C LYS A 124 8.59 -4.64 5.39
N MET A 125 7.31 -4.58 5.03
CA MET A 125 6.88 -4.20 3.68
C MET A 125 7.01 -2.68 3.47
N LEU A 126 6.73 -1.86 4.49
CA LEU A 126 6.94 -0.42 4.42
C LEU A 126 8.41 -0.07 4.20
N ILE A 127 9.31 -0.67 4.99
CA ILE A 127 10.77 -0.52 4.84
C ILE A 127 11.22 -0.98 3.45
N TYR A 128 10.71 -2.13 2.99
CA TYR A 128 11.02 -2.64 1.66
C TYR A 128 10.58 -1.65 0.56
N LEU A 129 9.34 -1.16 0.60
CA LEU A 129 8.83 -0.22 -0.38
C LEU A 129 9.63 1.08 -0.39
N GLU A 130 10.00 1.62 0.77
CA GLU A 130 10.85 2.81 0.88
C GLU A 130 12.22 2.57 0.24
N LYS A 131 12.85 1.42 0.53
CA LYS A 131 14.12 1.01 -0.10
C LYS A 131 14.01 0.90 -1.62
N MET A 132 12.85 0.50 -2.14
CA MET A 132 12.59 0.41 -3.58
C MET A 132 12.19 1.74 -4.22
N GLY A 133 12.17 2.84 -3.45
CA GLY A 133 11.88 4.19 -3.96
C GLY A 133 10.41 4.59 -3.91
N ALA A 134 9.57 3.89 -3.17
CA ALA A 134 8.20 4.34 -2.92
C ALA A 134 8.22 5.71 -2.22
N ASN A 135 7.40 6.63 -2.71
CA ASN A 135 7.37 7.99 -2.18
C ASN A 135 6.47 8.08 -0.93
N PHE A 136 7.08 8.33 0.23
CA PHE A 136 6.40 8.60 1.50
C PHE A 136 6.33 10.08 1.88
N THR A 137 6.73 11.02 1.02
CA THR A 137 6.70 12.46 1.35
C THR A 137 5.31 13.07 1.20
N ARG A 138 4.37 12.36 0.60
CA ARG A 138 2.97 12.77 0.41
C ARG A 138 2.03 11.75 1.03
N ILE A 139 2.27 11.44 2.30
CA ILE A 139 1.32 10.61 3.05
C ILE A 139 0.11 11.48 3.32
N ASP A 140 -1.05 11.02 2.84
CA ASP A 140 -2.28 11.79 2.93
C ASP A 140 -3.08 11.44 4.19
N HIS A 141 -4.24 12.08 4.28
CA HIS A 141 -5.24 11.91 5.31
C HIS A 141 -5.71 10.45 5.50
N GLU A 142 -5.68 9.60 4.46
CA GLU A 142 -6.15 8.22 4.53
C GLU A 142 -5.14 7.32 5.24
N ALA A 143 -3.85 7.49 4.94
CA ALA A 143 -2.81 6.80 5.70
C ALA A 143 -2.79 7.23 7.16
N PHE A 144 -3.00 8.52 7.45
CA PHE A 144 -3.02 8.96 8.85
C PHE A 144 -4.19 8.35 9.62
N LEU A 145 -5.35 8.24 8.97
CA LEU A 145 -6.51 7.56 9.51
C LEU A 145 -6.21 6.11 9.87
N LEU A 146 -5.47 5.39 9.01
CA LEU A 146 -5.04 4.01 9.29
C LEU A 146 -4.10 3.96 10.50
N VAL A 147 -3.13 4.88 10.58
CA VAL A 147 -2.21 4.99 11.73
C VAL A 147 -2.96 5.26 13.03
N CYS A 148 -3.93 6.19 13.04
CA CYS A 148 -4.75 6.49 14.22
C CYS A 148 -5.55 5.27 14.72
N LYS A 149 -5.91 4.36 13.81
CA LYS A 149 -6.65 3.13 14.11
C LYS A 149 -5.74 1.95 14.45
N SER A 150 -4.46 2.04 14.09
CA SER A 150 -3.49 0.97 14.29
C SER A 150 -3.19 0.76 15.78
N ARG A 151 -2.69 -0.44 16.10
CA ARG A 151 -2.09 -0.77 17.40
C ARG A 151 -0.65 -1.26 17.25
N ASP A 152 -0.13 -1.20 16.03
CA ASP A 152 1.23 -1.62 15.71
C ASP A 152 2.19 -0.44 15.86
N ASP A 153 2.90 -0.45 16.98
CA ASP A 153 3.82 0.60 17.39
C ASP A 153 4.97 0.80 16.41
N ASP A 154 5.43 -0.25 15.71
CA ASP A 154 6.51 -0.18 14.73
C ASP A 154 6.05 0.54 13.47
N THR A 155 4.86 0.22 12.97
CA THR A 155 4.25 0.93 11.84
C THR A 155 3.95 2.39 12.20
N ILE A 156 3.51 2.66 13.43
CA ILE A 156 3.29 4.03 13.91
C ILE A 156 4.61 4.80 13.92
N ASP A 157 5.68 4.27 14.50
CA ASP A 157 6.99 4.94 14.54
C ASP A 157 7.55 5.23 13.14
N PHE A 158 7.29 4.35 12.19
CA PHE A 158 7.75 4.54 10.82
C PHE A 158 6.97 5.62 10.07
N ILE A 159 5.65 5.65 10.21
CA ILE A 159 4.77 6.54 9.42
C ILE A 159 4.58 7.91 10.07
N LEU A 160 4.41 7.95 11.40
CA LEU A 160 4.00 9.17 12.12
C LEU A 160 4.95 10.37 11.94
N PRO A 161 6.29 10.20 11.95
CA PRO A 161 7.23 11.31 11.73
C PRO A 161 7.20 11.89 10.31
N LYS A 162 6.49 11.25 9.37
CA LYS A 162 6.43 11.66 7.97
C LYS A 162 5.24 12.59 7.65
N PHE A 163 4.38 12.88 8.64
CA PHE A 163 3.30 13.87 8.51
C PHE A 163 3.78 15.29 8.77
N SER A 164 3.16 16.25 8.10
CA SER A 164 3.41 17.68 8.36
C SER A 164 2.72 18.14 9.65
N GLU A 165 3.21 19.23 10.27
CA GLU A 165 2.53 19.83 11.43
C GLU A 165 1.09 20.25 11.10
N GLU A 166 0.84 20.70 9.86
CA GLU A 166 -0.50 21.03 9.36
C GLU A 166 -1.44 19.82 9.45
N ASP A 167 -0.99 18.64 9.01
CA ASP A 167 -1.76 17.39 9.12
C ASP A 167 -2.01 17.00 10.58
N LEU A 168 -1.01 17.15 11.44
CA LEU A 168 -1.06 16.77 12.86
C LEU A 168 -2.00 17.68 13.68
N SER A 169 -2.20 18.93 13.22
CA SER A 169 -3.07 19.91 13.89
C SER A 169 -4.58 19.64 13.69
N ILE A 170 -4.96 18.73 12.78
CA ILE A 170 -6.36 18.45 12.46
C ILE A 170 -7.02 17.68 13.63
N PRO A 171 -8.00 18.28 14.36
CA PRO A 171 -8.55 17.69 15.58
C PRO A 171 -9.27 16.34 15.37
N TRP A 172 -9.72 16.09 14.14
CA TRP A 172 -10.41 14.86 13.77
C TRP A 172 -9.55 13.61 13.97
N TYR A 173 -8.24 13.67 13.68
CA TYR A 173 -7.33 12.53 13.87
C TYR A 173 -7.17 12.17 15.33
N PHE A 174 -7.03 13.17 16.19
CA PHE A 174 -6.97 12.98 17.62
C PHE A 174 -8.24 12.26 18.11
N LYS A 175 -9.42 12.76 17.72
CA LYS A 175 -10.70 12.14 18.08
C LYS A 175 -10.79 10.67 17.67
N ILE A 176 -10.26 10.32 16.50
CA ILE A 176 -10.20 8.93 16.04
C ILE A 176 -9.23 8.11 16.89
N ALA A 177 -8.00 8.58 17.09
CA ALA A 177 -6.99 7.91 17.90
C ALA A 177 -7.52 7.63 19.32
N CYS A 178 -8.24 8.59 19.90
CA CYS A 178 -8.92 8.41 21.19
C CYS A 178 -9.94 7.27 21.16
N GLY A 179 -10.82 7.24 20.15
CA GLY A 179 -11.86 6.21 20.06
C GLY A 179 -11.29 4.80 19.87
N TYR A 180 -10.21 4.69 19.10
CA TYR A 180 -9.54 3.40 18.88
C TYR A 180 -8.62 2.98 20.04
N GLY A 181 -8.32 3.90 20.96
CA GLY A 181 -7.45 3.64 22.09
C GLY A 181 -5.97 3.63 21.73
N ASN A 182 -5.57 4.33 20.66
CA ASN A 182 -4.18 4.37 20.23
C ASN A 182 -3.40 5.38 21.08
N VAL A 183 -2.90 4.90 22.22
CA VAL A 183 -2.14 5.67 23.21
C VAL A 183 -0.93 6.37 22.60
N LYS A 184 -0.22 5.70 21.69
CA LYS A 184 1.01 6.23 21.10
C LYS A 184 0.74 7.45 20.22
N VAL A 185 -0.25 7.33 19.32
CA VAL A 185 -0.67 8.45 18.48
C VAL A 185 -1.28 9.58 19.32
N VAL A 186 -2.07 9.26 20.36
CA VAL A 186 -2.61 10.28 21.28
C VAL A 186 -1.50 11.07 21.98
N LYS A 187 -0.48 10.39 22.52
CA LYS A 187 0.69 11.04 23.13
C LYS A 187 1.45 11.92 22.15
N TYR A 188 1.53 11.51 20.89
CA TYR A 188 2.20 12.29 19.87
C TYR A 188 1.39 13.55 19.52
N LEU A 189 0.08 13.41 19.31
CA LEU A 189 -0.81 14.50 18.89
C LEU A 189 -1.08 15.54 19.97
N VAL A 190 -0.91 15.21 21.26
CA VAL A 190 -1.16 16.16 22.37
C VAL A 190 -0.32 17.43 22.29
N ASN A 191 0.85 17.36 21.67
CA ASN A 191 1.72 18.51 21.47
C ASN A 191 1.28 19.44 20.33
N TYR A 192 0.32 19.01 19.50
CA TYR A 192 -0.14 19.73 18.31
C TYR A 192 -1.58 20.24 18.44
N LEU A 193 -2.22 20.02 19.59
CA LEU A 193 -3.59 20.45 19.82
C LEU A 193 -3.67 21.98 19.90
N PRO A 194 -4.67 22.60 19.23
CA PRO A 194 -5.01 23.98 19.52
C PRO A 194 -5.50 24.09 20.96
N ASN A 195 -5.07 25.12 21.70
CA ASN A 195 -5.62 25.46 23.01
C ASN A 195 -7.08 25.91 22.89
N SER A 196 -8.02 24.96 22.77
CA SER A 196 -9.45 25.21 22.61
C SER A 196 -10.29 24.20 23.38
N ASP A 197 -11.01 24.69 24.38
CA ASP A 197 -11.83 23.88 25.29
C ASP A 197 -12.90 23.03 24.59
N PHE A 198 -13.40 23.49 23.43
CA PHE A 198 -14.44 22.78 22.67
C PHE A 198 -13.95 21.45 22.07
N ILE A 199 -12.68 21.37 21.67
CA ILE A 199 -12.10 20.15 21.10
C ILE A 199 -12.06 19.05 22.16
N TYR A 200 -11.85 19.42 23.42
CA TYR A 200 -11.54 18.48 24.50
C TYR A 200 -12.76 17.68 24.96
N THR A 201 -13.94 18.28 25.02
CA THR A 201 -15.19 17.57 25.35
C THR A 201 -15.42 16.38 24.42
N ASP A 202 -15.12 16.53 23.13
CA ASP A 202 -15.25 15.48 22.13
C ASP A 202 -14.21 14.36 22.30
N LEU A 203 -12.99 14.70 22.72
CA LEU A 203 -11.93 13.73 23.03
C LEU A 203 -12.29 12.88 24.26
N PHE A 204 -12.71 13.53 25.35
CA PHE A 204 -13.18 12.86 26.56
C PHE A 204 -14.41 12.01 26.27
N TYR A 205 -15.36 12.52 25.49
CA TYR A 205 -16.53 11.74 25.08
C TYR A 205 -16.11 10.43 24.39
N LYS A 206 -15.14 10.47 23.47
CA LYS A 206 -14.64 9.25 22.79
C LYS A 206 -13.93 8.30 23.76
N ALA A 207 -13.02 8.82 24.58
CA ALA A 207 -12.29 8.00 25.54
C ALA A 207 -13.24 7.31 26.53
N CYS A 208 -14.20 8.06 27.08
CA CYS A 208 -15.25 7.54 27.96
C CYS A 208 -16.11 6.52 27.23
N LYS A 209 -16.77 6.89 26.12
CA LYS A 209 -17.70 6.02 25.37
C LYS A 209 -17.11 4.66 25.01
N TYR A 210 -15.83 4.61 24.64
CA TYR A 210 -15.16 3.38 24.21
C TYR A 210 -14.28 2.75 25.31
N ASP A 211 -14.44 3.20 26.56
CA ASP A 211 -13.76 2.69 27.75
C ASP A 211 -12.23 2.65 27.63
N ARG A 212 -11.65 3.75 27.15
CA ARG A 212 -10.21 3.91 26.92
C ARG A 212 -9.56 4.63 28.10
N ALA A 213 -9.40 3.94 29.22
CA ALA A 213 -8.89 4.54 30.47
C ALA A 213 -7.47 5.13 30.37
N ASP A 214 -6.57 4.50 29.59
CA ASP A 214 -5.20 5.01 29.42
C ASP A 214 -5.18 6.30 28.58
N VAL A 215 -5.96 6.32 27.50
CA VAL A 215 -6.19 7.52 26.69
C VAL A 215 -6.82 8.62 27.52
N TYR A 216 -7.84 8.29 28.32
CA TYR A 216 -8.47 9.24 29.24
C TYR A 216 -7.44 9.90 30.15
N SER A 217 -6.55 9.11 30.75
CA SER A 217 -5.53 9.61 31.68
C SER A 217 -4.57 10.57 30.99
N ILE A 218 -4.06 10.20 29.80
CA ILE A 218 -3.14 11.04 29.03
C ILE A 218 -3.77 12.40 28.72
N ILE A 219 -5.00 12.38 28.24
CA ILE A 219 -5.75 13.58 27.89
C ILE A 219 -5.99 14.38 29.16
N TYR A 220 -6.53 13.77 30.22
CA TYR A 220 -6.79 14.40 31.51
C TYR A 220 -5.58 15.11 32.13
N ASP A 221 -4.39 14.51 32.05
CA ASP A 221 -3.15 15.09 32.57
C ASP A 221 -2.71 16.33 31.79
N THR A 222 -3.10 16.45 30.52
CA THR A 222 -2.78 17.61 29.68
C THR A 222 -3.76 18.77 29.80
N PHE A 223 -4.92 18.61 30.43
CA PHE A 223 -5.95 19.66 30.54
C PHE A 223 -6.01 20.36 31.90
N THR A 224 -6.30 21.66 31.86
CA THR A 224 -6.30 22.55 33.03
C THR A 224 -7.63 22.57 33.78
N ASN A 225 -8.78 22.51 33.09
CA ASN A 225 -10.12 22.54 33.71
C ASN A 225 -10.59 21.13 34.15
N LYS A 226 -10.00 20.64 35.24
CA LYS A 226 -10.17 19.27 35.72
C LYS A 226 -11.57 18.93 36.27
N ASP A 227 -12.25 19.87 36.92
CA ASP A 227 -13.49 19.59 37.64
C ASP A 227 -14.69 19.38 36.71
N GLU A 228 -14.84 20.24 35.70
CA GLU A 228 -15.90 20.12 34.70
C GLU A 228 -15.75 18.82 33.89
N ILE A 229 -14.52 18.50 33.52
CA ILE A 229 -14.16 17.27 32.81
C ILE A 229 -14.50 16.04 33.64
N LYS A 230 -14.20 16.02 34.95
CA LYS A 230 -14.53 14.86 35.81
C LYS A 230 -16.03 14.59 35.80
N ASN A 231 -16.87 15.61 36.03
CA ASN A 231 -18.33 15.45 36.06
C ASN A 231 -18.88 14.97 34.71
N PHE A 232 -18.46 15.58 33.61
CA PHE A 232 -18.84 15.17 32.26
C PHE A 232 -18.43 13.71 31.99
N SER A 233 -17.20 13.35 32.37
CA SER A 233 -16.64 12.02 32.12
C SER A 233 -17.34 10.93 32.94
N ILE A 234 -17.73 11.21 34.18
CA ILE A 234 -18.56 10.30 35.01
C ILE A 234 -19.91 10.08 34.32
N PHE A 235 -20.59 11.15 33.90
CA PHE A 235 -21.88 11.06 33.21
C PHE A 235 -21.80 10.21 31.94
N VAL A 236 -20.84 10.50 31.05
CA VAL A 236 -20.67 9.75 29.79
C VAL A 236 -20.28 8.30 30.06
N SER A 237 -19.32 8.06 30.96
CA SER A 237 -18.85 6.70 31.26
C SER A 237 -19.96 5.85 31.90
N SER A 238 -20.81 6.46 32.74
CA SER A 238 -21.98 5.79 33.33
C SER A 238 -23.00 5.42 32.26
N LYS A 239 -23.27 6.33 31.33
CA LYS A 239 -24.18 6.09 30.19
C LYS A 239 -23.72 4.94 29.29
N TYR A 240 -22.42 4.74 29.13
CA TYR A 240 -21.84 3.71 28.26
C TYR A 240 -21.25 2.50 29.02
N ASN A 241 -21.47 2.41 30.34
CA ASN A 241 -20.96 1.35 31.20
C ASN A 241 -19.42 1.15 31.09
N SER A 242 -18.69 2.27 31.04
CA SER A 242 -17.25 2.31 30.81
C SER A 242 -16.51 2.21 32.15
N SER A 243 -16.47 0.99 32.69
CA SER A 243 -16.03 0.71 34.05
C SER A 243 -14.55 1.03 34.29
N ASN A 244 -13.67 0.83 33.29
CA ASN A 244 -12.25 1.14 33.45
C ASN A 244 -12.03 2.65 33.57
N VAL A 245 -12.75 3.45 32.78
CA VAL A 245 -12.70 4.91 32.88
C VAL A 245 -13.31 5.39 34.20
N ILE A 246 -14.45 4.85 34.64
CA ILE A 246 -15.05 5.18 35.96
C ILE A 246 -14.06 4.90 37.09
N ASN A 247 -13.45 3.72 37.12
CA ASN A 247 -12.45 3.37 38.12
C ASN A 247 -11.27 4.33 38.09
N ARG A 248 -10.81 4.71 36.89
CA ARG A 248 -9.71 5.67 36.74
C ARG A 248 -10.08 7.07 37.28
N ILE A 249 -11.32 7.51 37.08
CA ILE A 249 -11.79 8.81 37.59
C ILE A 249 -11.92 8.81 39.12
N LEU A 250 -12.41 7.71 39.70
CA LEU A 250 -12.67 7.61 41.14
C LEU A 250 -11.41 7.35 41.97
N LEU A 251 -10.42 6.65 41.40
CA LEU A 251 -9.17 6.29 42.07
C LEU A 251 -8.01 7.27 41.82
N GLY A 252 -8.19 8.23 40.89
CA GLY A 252 -7.20 9.25 40.50
C GLY A 252 -7.56 10.66 40.94
#